data_AF-A0A3S4FUH9-F1
#
_entry.id   AF-A0A3S4FUH9-F1
#
_cell.length_a   1.000
_cell.length_b   1.000
_cell.length_c   1.000
_cell.angle_alpha   90.00
_cell.angle_beta   90.00
_cell.angle_gamma   90.00
#
_symmetry.space_group_name_H-M   'P 1'
#
loop_
_entity.id
_entity.type
_entity.pdbx_description
1 polymer ?
#
loop_
_entity_poly.entity_id
_entity_poly.type
_entity_poly.pdbx_seq_one_letter_code
_entity_poly.pdbx_strand_id
1 'polypeptide(L)'
;MADISAFNGAQRQRINWGKWALIAIGVLFSLLLLVIPMISIFAEAFSKGGGEMWRNLMDADMLHAIWLTVLIALITVPVNLIFGTLLAWLVTRFTFPGRQLLLTLIDIPFAVSPVVAA
;
A
#
# COMPACT_ATOMS: atom_id res chain seq x y z
N MET A 1 19.85 -23.84 50.21
CA MET A 1 18.38 -23.91 50.27
C MET A 1 17.88 -22.62 49.62
N ALA A 2 17.90 -22.53 48.28
CA ALA A 2 16.81 -22.89 47.37
C ALA A 2 15.56 -22.03 47.59
N ASP A 3 15.54 -20.83 46.99
CA ASP A 3 14.31 -20.09 46.74
C ASP A 3 14.28 -19.72 45.25
N ILE A 4 13.82 -20.69 44.45
CA ILE A 4 13.69 -20.67 42.99
C ILE A 4 12.20 -20.51 42.60
N SER A 5 11.43 -19.81 43.42
CA SER A 5 9.96 -19.84 43.45
C SER A 5 9.28 -18.61 42.82
N ALA A 6 10.01 -17.76 42.09
CA ALA A 6 9.44 -16.58 41.43
C ALA A 6 9.17 -16.75 39.92
N PHE A 7 9.08 -17.99 39.40
CA PHE A 7 8.45 -18.27 38.10
C PHE A 7 6.92 -18.19 38.24
N ASN A 8 6.44 -17.00 38.61
CA ASN A 8 5.03 -16.75 38.86
C ASN A 8 4.31 -16.54 37.52
N GLY A 9 3.76 -17.65 37.01
CA GLY A 9 2.57 -17.71 36.17
C GLY A 9 2.58 -16.87 34.89
N ALA A 10 2.79 -17.54 33.74
CA ALA A 10 2.30 -17.04 32.47
C ALA A 10 0.79 -16.80 32.57
N GLN A 11 0.41 -15.57 32.91
CA GLN A 11 -0.96 -15.11 33.03
C GLN A 11 -1.57 -15.26 31.65
N ARG A 12 -2.29 -16.38 31.42
CA ARG A 12 -3.07 -16.61 30.19
C ARG A 12 -3.94 -15.37 30.00
N GLN A 13 -3.57 -14.55 29.03
CA GLN A 13 -4.33 -13.35 28.69
C GLN A 13 -5.77 -13.81 28.43
N ARG A 14 -6.70 -13.40 29.30
CA ARG A 14 -8.12 -13.61 29.07
C ARG A 14 -8.43 -13.03 27.70
N ILE A 15 -9.02 -13.85 26.82
CA ILE A 15 -9.38 -13.44 25.48
C ILE A 15 -10.26 -12.19 25.61
N ASN A 16 -9.70 -11.05 25.25
CA ASN A 16 -10.37 -9.76 25.37
C ASN A 16 -11.38 -9.65 24.23
N TRP A 17 -12.55 -10.28 24.40
CA TRP A 17 -13.64 -10.27 23.42
C TRP A 17 -13.99 -8.87 22.92
N GLY A 18 -13.89 -7.85 23.79
CA GLY A 18 -14.07 -6.44 23.40
C GLY A 18 -13.04 -5.94 22.38
N LYS A 19 -11.76 -6.36 22.49
CA LYS A 19 -10.74 -5.99 21.50
C LYS A 19 -11.04 -6.60 20.13
N TRP A 20 -11.44 -7.88 20.12
CA TRP A 20 -11.81 -8.58 18.88
C TRP A 20 -13.08 -8.00 18.26
N ALA A 21 -14.07 -7.61 19.06
CA ALA A 21 -15.27 -6.95 18.56
C ALA A 21 -14.95 -5.59 17.91
N LEU A 22 -14.11 -4.76 18.54
CA LEU A 22 -13.67 -3.48 17.97
C LEU A 22 -12.89 -3.66 16.66
N ILE A 23 -11.98 -4.64 16.61
CA ILE A 23 -11.25 -4.98 15.38
C ILE A 23 -12.23 -5.45 14.30
N ALA A 24 -13.17 -6.34 14.64
CA ALA A 24 -14.15 -6.87 13.70
C ALA A 24 -15.03 -5.76 13.12
N ILE A 25 -15.49 -4.82 13.95
CA ILE A 25 -16.27 -3.65 13.51
C ILE A 25 -15.44 -2.76 12.58
N GLY A 26 -14.19 -2.45 12.95
CA GLY A 26 -13.31 -1.62 12.12
C GLY A 26 -13.03 -2.26 10.76
N VAL A 27 -12.69 -3.55 10.75
CA VAL A 27 -12.45 -4.32 9.52
C VAL A 27 -13.71 -4.42 8.67
N LEU A 28 -14.87 -4.71 9.28
CA LEU A 28 -16.14 -4.77 8.57
C LEU A 28 -16.48 -3.42 7.94
N PHE A 29 -16.30 -2.32 8.67
CA PHE A 29 -16.56 -0.98 8.16
C PHE A 29 -15.63 -0.62 6.99
N SER A 30 -14.31 -0.86 7.12
CA SER A 30 -13.35 -0.66 6.03
C SER A 30 -13.66 -1.52 4.81
N LEU A 31 -14.02 -2.80 5.02
CA LEU A 31 -14.40 -3.70 3.93
C LEU A 31 -15.67 -3.21 3.23
N LEU A 32 -16.71 -2.83 3.96
CA LEU A 32 -17.93 -2.32 3.34
C LEU A 32 -17.63 -1.08 2.49
N LEU A 33 -16.85 -0.12 3.02
CA LEU A 33 -16.51 1.10 2.28
C LEU A 33 -15.67 0.85 1.02
N LEU A 34 -14.78 -0.14 1.03
CA LEU A 34 -13.91 -0.43 -0.12
C LEU A 34 -14.57 -1.40 -1.12
N VAL A 35 -15.22 -2.44 -0.62
CA VAL A 35 -15.74 -3.56 -1.42
C VAL A 35 -17.04 -3.20 -2.11
N ILE A 36 -17.94 -2.44 -1.47
CA ILE A 36 -19.20 -2.02 -2.10
C ILE A 36 -18.95 -1.26 -3.41
N PRO A 37 -18.17 -0.15 -3.45
CA PRO A 37 -17.94 0.57 -4.70
C PRO A 37 -17.14 -0.25 -5.71
N MET A 38 -16.22 -1.09 -5.24
CA MET A 38 -15.49 -2.00 -6.11
C MET A 38 -16.44 -2.95 -6.84
N ILE A 39 -17.36 -3.58 -6.13
CA ILE A 39 -18.39 -4.45 -6.73
C ILE A 39 -19.27 -3.65 -7.69
N SER A 40 -19.67 -2.43 -7.35
CA SER A 40 -20.47 -1.58 -8.25
C SER A 40 -19.74 -1.29 -9.56
N ILE A 41 -18.45 -0.97 -9.52
CA ILE A 41 -17.64 -0.72 -10.73
C ILE A 41 -17.57 -1.98 -11.60
N PHE A 42 -17.34 -3.16 -10.99
CA PHE A 42 -17.34 -4.42 -11.73
C PHE A 42 -18.72 -4.74 -12.31
N ALA A 43 -19.79 -4.60 -11.52
CA ALA A 43 -21.15 -4.84 -11.97
C ALA A 43 -21.50 -3.95 -13.17
N GLU A 44 -21.11 -2.67 -13.13
CA GLU A 44 -21.31 -1.73 -14.23
C GLU A 44 -20.45 -2.08 -15.46
N ALA A 45 -19.19 -2.48 -15.26
CA ALA A 45 -18.30 -2.92 -16.34
C ALA A 45 -18.85 -4.16 -17.07
N PHE A 46 -19.50 -5.09 -16.35
CA PHE A 46 -20.12 -6.28 -16.94
C PHE A 46 -21.58 -6.06 -17.38
N SER A 47 -22.23 -4.97 -16.95
CA SER A 47 -23.65 -4.69 -17.23
C SER A 47 -23.98 -4.53 -18.71
N LYS A 48 -23.02 -4.05 -19.51
CA LYS A 48 -23.14 -3.89 -20.97
C LYS A 48 -22.90 -5.19 -21.76
N GLY A 49 -22.66 -6.30 -21.06
CA GLY A 49 -22.40 -7.62 -21.63
C GLY A 49 -20.90 -7.90 -21.86
N GLY A 50 -20.48 -9.16 -21.68
CA GLY A 50 -19.06 -9.56 -21.83
C GLY A 50 -18.48 -9.33 -23.23
N GLY A 51 -19.32 -9.28 -24.27
CA GLY A 51 -18.90 -8.94 -25.63
C GLY A 51 -18.47 -7.48 -25.79
N GLU A 52 -19.14 -6.54 -25.11
CA GLU A 52 -18.78 -5.12 -25.14
C GLU A 52 -17.47 -4.86 -24.38
N MET A 53 -17.27 -5.55 -23.24
CA MET A 53 -16.00 -5.55 -22.51
C MET A 53 -14.85 -6.04 -23.39
N TRP A 54 -15.04 -7.16 -24.11
CA TRP A 54 -14.02 -7.71 -25.00
C TRP A 54 -13.70 -6.76 -26.16
N ARG A 55 -14.73 -6.11 -26.73
CA ARG A 55 -14.55 -5.10 -27.78
C ARG A 55 -13.73 -3.90 -27.28
N ASN A 56 -14.03 -3.39 -26.08
CA ASN A 56 -13.28 -2.29 -25.47
C ASN A 56 -11.84 -2.70 -25.13
N LEU A 57 -11.61 -3.94 -24.69
CA LEU A 57 -10.26 -4.46 -24.45
C LEU A 57 -9.42 -4.60 -25.72
N MET A 58 -10.05 -4.92 -26.85
CA MET A 58 -9.39 -5.00 -28.16
C MET A 58 -9.28 -3.66 -28.88
N ASP A 59 -9.82 -2.58 -28.29
CA ASP A 59 -9.72 -1.26 -28.86
C ASP A 59 -8.26 -0.79 -28.89
N ALA A 60 -7.87 -0.14 -29.98
CA ALA A 60 -6.47 0.23 -30.22
C ALA A 60 -5.96 1.20 -29.15
N ASP A 61 -6.82 2.14 -28.74
CA ASP A 61 -6.52 3.14 -27.72
C ASP A 61 -6.34 2.50 -26.33
N MET A 62 -7.21 1.56 -25.97
CA MET A 62 -7.11 0.82 -24.70
C MET A 62 -5.83 -0.02 -24.64
N LEU A 63 -5.49 -0.73 -25.73
CA LEU A 63 -4.25 -1.50 -25.81
C LEU A 63 -3.01 -0.61 -25.76
N HIS A 64 -3.02 0.53 -26.44
CA HIS A 64 -1.92 1.51 -26.39
C HIS A 64 -1.74 2.07 -24.98
N ALA A 65 -2.82 2.42 -24.28
CA ALA A 65 -2.76 2.90 -22.91
C ALA A 65 -2.19 1.85 -21.94
N ILE A 66 -2.60 0.58 -22.08
CA ILE A 66 -2.06 -0.52 -21.29
C ILE A 66 -0.56 -0.69 -21.57
N TRP A 67 -0.16 -0.72 -22.84
CA TRP A 67 1.25 -0.88 -23.22
C TRP A 67 2.13 0.27 -22.71
N LEU A 68 1.65 1.51 -22.82
CA LEU A 68 2.35 2.68 -22.30
C LEU A 68 2.54 2.58 -20.78
N THR A 69 1.49 2.18 -20.06
CA THR A 69 1.56 2.00 -18.59
C THR A 69 2.56 0.91 -18.21
N VAL A 70 2.55 -0.22 -18.91
CA VAL A 70 3.49 -1.33 -18.69
C VAL A 70 4.93 -0.90 -19.00
N LEU A 71 5.15 -0.18 -20.10
CA LEU A 71 6.46 0.33 -20.48
C LEU A 71 7.01 1.30 -19.42
N ILE A 72 6.18 2.23 -18.97
CA ILE A 72 6.54 3.18 -17.90
C ILE A 72 6.87 2.41 -16.62
N ALA A 73 6.05 1.46 -16.21
CA ALA A 73 6.30 0.64 -15.02
C ALA A 73 7.60 -0.15 -15.14
N LEU A 74 7.86 -0.76 -16.31
CA LEU A 74 9.06 -1.56 -16.57
C LEU A 74 10.35 -0.74 -16.43
N ILE A 75 10.32 0.55 -16.77
CA ILE A 75 11.47 1.45 -16.64
C ILE A 75 11.55 2.05 -15.23
N THR A 76 10.43 2.56 -14.71
CA THR A 76 10.40 3.31 -13.44
C THR A 76 10.66 2.42 -12.23
N VAL A 77 10.15 1.19 -12.21
CA VAL A 77 10.35 0.26 -11.09
C VAL A 77 11.83 -0.06 -10.84
N PRO A 78 12.63 -0.54 -11.81
CA PRO A 78 14.04 -0.83 -11.57
C PRO A 78 14.85 0.43 -11.26
N VAL A 79 14.54 1.56 -11.90
CA VAL A 79 15.17 2.85 -11.59
C VAL A 79 14.91 3.24 -10.13
N ASN A 80 13.65 3.22 -9.68
CA ASN A 80 13.29 3.53 -8.30
C ASN A 80 13.89 2.53 -7.31
N LEU A 81 13.99 1.26 -7.68
CA LEU A 81 14.62 0.23 -6.86
C LEU A 81 16.11 0.53 -6.64
N ILE A 82 16.85 0.84 -7.71
CA ILE A 82 18.28 1.13 -7.62
C ILE A 82 18.51 2.41 -6.81
N PHE A 83 17.91 3.53 -7.21
CA PHE A 83 18.13 4.82 -6.55
C PHE A 83 17.57 4.83 -5.13
N GLY A 84 16.37 4.28 -4.91
CA GLY A 84 15.76 4.19 -3.60
C GLY A 84 16.58 3.35 -2.63
N THR A 85 17.10 2.20 -3.08
CA THR A 85 17.96 1.35 -2.24
C THR A 85 19.28 2.03 -1.92
N LEU A 86 19.92 2.67 -2.90
CA LEU A 86 21.17 3.42 -2.69
C LEU A 86 20.97 4.56 -1.68
N LEU A 87 19.86 5.29 -1.79
CA LEU A 87 19.54 6.40 -0.89
C LEU A 87 19.23 5.91 0.53
N ALA A 88 18.44 4.85 0.66
CA ALA A 88 18.15 4.21 1.94
C ALA A 88 19.44 3.69 2.59
N TRP A 89 20.34 3.08 1.82
CA TRP A 89 21.63 2.62 2.31
C TRP A 89 22.53 3.78 2.76
N LEU A 90 22.59 4.86 1.99
CA LEU A 90 23.37 6.05 2.32
C LEU A 90 22.92 6.66 3.67
N VAL A 91 21.60 6.83 3.85
CA VAL A 91 21.02 7.47 5.04
C VAL A 91 21.09 6.59 6.28
N THR A 92 21.05 5.27 6.13
CA THR A 92 21.11 4.33 7.26
C THR A 92 22.54 4.03 7.71
N ARG A 93 23.50 3.98 6.77
CA ARG A 93 24.89 3.59 7.07
C ARG A 93 25.81 4.77 7.39
N PHE A 94 25.56 5.96 6.86
CA PHE A 94 26.45 7.11 7.01
C PHE A 94 25.80 8.27 7.78
N THR A 95 26.59 8.94 8.62
CA THR A 95 26.20 10.17 9.32
C THR A 95 27.02 11.34 8.79
N PHE A 96 26.37 12.23 8.04
CA PHE A 96 27.00 13.40 7.42
C PHE A 96 26.22 14.69 7.74
N PRO A 97 26.89 15.86 7.80
CA PRO A 97 26.22 17.15 7.98
C PRO A 97 25.34 17.43 6.75
N GLY A 98 24.01 17.52 6.94
CA GLY A 98 23.03 17.65 5.85
C GLY A 98 22.10 16.45 5.65
N ARG A 99 22.32 15.34 6.37
CA ARG A 99 21.45 14.14 6.32
C ARG A 99 19.97 14.44 6.56
N GLN A 100 19.67 15.35 7.47
CA GLN A 100 18.28 15.69 7.80
C GLN A 100 17.57 16.45 6.68
N LEU A 101 18.30 17.31 5.96
CA LEU A 101 17.75 18.00 4.79
C LEU A 101 17.41 17.01 3.67
N LEU A 102 18.29 16.03 3.42
CA LEU A 102 18.05 14.98 2.44
C LEU A 102 16.85 14.10 2.80
N LEU A 103 16.67 13.74 4.08
CA LEU A 103 15.47 13.04 4.55
C LEU A 103 14.20 13.85 4.28
N THR A 104 14.20 15.15 4.60
CA THR A 104 13.05 16.02 4.33
C THR A 104 12.75 16.09 2.83
N LEU A 105 13.77 16.21 1.97
CA LEU A 105 13.57 16.22 0.51
C LEU A 105 12.91 14.95 -0.01
N ILE A 106 13.20 13.79 0.59
CA ILE A 106 12.58 12.50 0.22
C ILE A 106 11.11 12.44 0.64
N ASP A 107 10.76 13.05 1.78
CA ASP A 107 9.40 13.00 2.33
C ASP A 107 8.46 14.08 1.75
N ILE A 108 9.01 15.21 1.28
CA ILE A 108 8.26 16.32 0.65
C ILE A 108 7.27 15.85 -0.43
N PRO A 109 7.63 15.03 -1.44
CA PRO A 109 6.68 14.63 -2.49
C PRO A 109 5.45 13.88 -1.94
N PHE A 110 5.57 13.20 -0.79
CA PHE A 110 4.43 12.54 -0.14
C PHE A 110 3.55 13.52 0.64
N ALA A 111 4.09 14.67 1.05
CA ALA A 111 3.35 15.72 1.73
C ALA A 111 2.62 16.67 0.75
N VAL A 112 3.07 16.75 -0.51
CA VAL A 112 2.45 17.59 -1.54
C VAL A 112 1.27 16.85 -2.17
N SER A 113 0.11 17.50 -2.19
CA SER A 113 -1.08 16.97 -2.87
C SER A 113 -0.79 16.78 -4.36
N PRO A 114 -1.13 15.62 -4.97
CA PRO A 114 -0.92 15.37 -6.40
C PRO A 114 -1.52 16.44 -7.31
N VAL A 115 -2.62 17.07 -6.87
CA VAL A 115 -3.32 18.13 -7.63
C VAL A 115 -2.46 19.39 -7.80
N VAL A 116 -1.50 19.64 -6.92
CA VAL A 116 -0.58 20.81 -6.98
C VAL A 116 0.72 20.46 -7.73
N ALA A 117 1.05 19.17 -7.82
CA ALA A 117 2.30 18.69 -8.41
C ALA A 117 2.18 18.29 -9.89
N ALA A 118 0.95 18.07 -10.38
CA ALA A 118 0.63 17.78 -11.79
C ALA A 118 0.60 19.07 -12.63
#